data_AF-A0A505IDC8-F1
#
_entry.id   AF-A0A505IDC8-F1
#
_cell.length_a   1.000
_cell.length_b   1.000
_cell.length_c   1.000
_cell.angle_alpha   90.00
_cell.angle_beta   90.00
_cell.angle_gamma   90.00
#
_symmetry.space_group_name_H-M   'P 1'
#
loop_
_entity.id
_entity.type
_entity.pdbx_description
1 polymer ?
#
loop_
_entity_poly.entity_id
_entity_poly.type
_entity_poly.pdbx_seq_one_letter_code
_entity_poly.pdbx_strand_id
1 'polypeptide(L)'
;MATTKGAVLAHIPPLPGPTTDPNASINHTRELMTTFLGKCQEKFKGPELKNSVLVYAMFQGQVAMPEQRDFIHSIFLENLEEDQFPREYNYNVHPAGHLNPASGTVFIDGRGDKPKLYVENIEMELLGP
;
A
#
# COMPACT_ATOMS: atom_id res chain seq x y z
N MET A 1 6.50 11.68 0.67
CA MET A 1 6.42 12.77 1.67
C MET A 1 6.25 12.13 3.04
N ALA A 2 7.06 12.53 4.01
CA ALA A 2 6.94 12.08 5.39
C ALA A 2 6.67 13.30 6.27
N THR A 3 5.62 13.24 7.08
CA THR A 3 5.38 14.22 8.13
C THR A 3 5.59 13.55 9.48
N THR A 4 5.79 14.33 10.54
CA THR A 4 5.80 13.80 11.93
C THR A 4 4.46 13.19 12.36
N LYS A 5 3.45 13.22 11.50
CA LYS A 5 2.04 12.92 11.80
C LYS A 5 1.43 11.93 10.81
N GLY A 6 2.25 11.21 10.05
CA GLY A 6 1.83 10.34 8.95
C GLY A 6 2.90 10.31 7.88
N ALA A 7 3.33 9.10 7.51
CA ALA A 7 4.37 8.90 6.52
C ALA A 7 3.96 7.80 5.55
N VAL A 8 4.17 8.05 4.26
CA VAL A 8 4.24 6.96 3.28
C VAL A 8 5.49 6.16 3.63
N LEU A 9 5.31 4.95 4.18
CA LEU A 9 6.42 4.09 4.57
C LEU A 9 7.12 3.48 3.35
N ALA A 10 6.34 3.14 2.32
CA ALA A 10 6.82 2.70 1.03
C ALA A 10 5.83 3.08 -0.08
N HIS A 11 6.37 3.38 -1.26
CA HIS A 11 5.62 3.41 -2.52
C HIS A 11 6.34 2.47 -3.47
N ILE A 12 5.67 1.40 -3.88
CA ILE A 12 6.21 0.35 -4.76
C ILE A 12 5.54 0.53 -6.12
N PRO A 13 6.18 1.20 -7.09
CA PRO A 13 5.60 1.33 -8.41
C PRO A 13 5.54 -0.06 -9.09
N PRO A 14 4.55 -0.31 -9.96
CA PRO A 14 4.43 -1.61 -10.62
C PRO A 14 5.62 -1.98 -11.50
N LEU A 15 6.38 -0.99 -11.99
CA LEU A 15 7.58 -1.17 -12.80
C LEU A 15 8.70 -0.25 -12.30
N PRO A 16 9.96 -0.67 -12.38
CA PRO A 16 11.11 0.17 -12.07
C PRO A 16 11.35 1.28 -13.11
N GLY A 17 10.72 1.15 -14.28
CA GLY A 17 10.87 2.02 -15.43
C GLY A 17 10.49 1.28 -16.72
N PRO A 18 10.68 1.91 -17.90
CA PRO A 18 10.50 1.25 -19.19
C PRO A 18 11.41 0.01 -19.31
N THR A 19 10.83 -1.14 -19.65
CA THR A 19 11.55 -2.42 -19.68
C THR A 19 10.87 -3.40 -20.64
N THR A 20 11.64 -4.34 -21.17
CA THR A 20 11.16 -5.47 -21.98
C THR A 20 11.16 -6.79 -21.22
N ASP A 21 11.66 -6.81 -19.97
CA ASP A 21 11.65 -8.01 -19.14
C ASP A 21 10.22 -8.27 -18.63
N PRO A 22 9.60 -9.40 -18.98
CA PRO A 22 8.24 -9.74 -18.54
C PRO A 22 8.12 -9.88 -17.01
N ASN A 23 9.23 -10.15 -16.32
CA ASN A 23 9.26 -10.34 -14.87
C ASN A 23 9.72 -9.08 -14.11
N ALA A 24 9.99 -7.98 -14.79
CA ALA A 24 10.52 -6.76 -14.17
C ALA A 24 9.62 -6.24 -13.05
N SER A 25 8.30 -6.35 -13.24
CA SER A 25 7.28 -5.95 -12.28
C SER A 25 7.43 -6.71 -10.95
N ILE A 26 7.36 -8.04 -10.98
CA ILE A 26 7.40 -8.86 -9.76
C ILE A 26 8.78 -8.83 -9.10
N ASN A 27 9.85 -8.79 -9.90
CA ASN A 27 11.22 -8.69 -9.39
C ASN A 27 11.44 -7.35 -8.66
N HIS A 28 10.90 -6.26 -9.20
CA HIS A 28 10.97 -4.95 -8.56
C HIS A 28 10.16 -4.90 -7.26
N THR A 29 8.94 -5.46 -7.25
CA THR A 29 8.13 -5.60 -6.03
C THR A 29 8.89 -6.39 -4.97
N ARG A 30 9.54 -7.49 -5.35
CA ARG A 30 10.36 -8.32 -4.45
C ARG A 30 11.48 -7.53 -3.80
N GLU A 31 12.30 -6.84 -4.60
CA GLU A 31 13.41 -6.03 -4.09
C GLU A 31 12.96 -4.95 -3.10
N LEU A 32 11.90 -4.22 -3.46
CA LEU A 32 11.40 -3.13 -2.63
C LEU A 32 10.75 -3.64 -1.35
N MET A 33 10.01 -4.76 -1.40
CA MET A 33 9.41 -5.37 -0.20
C MET A 33 10.46 -5.92 0.75
N THR A 34 11.52 -6.56 0.25
CA THR A 34 12.64 -6.99 1.11
C THR A 34 13.29 -5.80 1.82
N THR A 35 13.52 -4.71 1.08
CA THR A 35 14.06 -3.46 1.64
C THR A 35 13.12 -2.85 2.68
N PHE A 36 11.83 -2.85 2.39
CA PHE A 36 10.79 -2.34 3.29
C PHE A 36 10.71 -3.17 4.57
N LEU A 37 10.69 -4.50 4.46
CA LEU A 37 10.62 -5.40 5.60
C LEU A 37 11.82 -5.22 6.54
N GLY A 38 13.03 -5.13 5.99
CA GLY A 38 14.23 -4.86 6.79
C GLY A 38 14.10 -3.55 7.59
N LYS A 39 13.64 -2.48 6.95
CA LYS A 39 13.38 -1.20 7.64
C LYS A 39 12.27 -1.31 8.69
N CYS A 40 11.24 -2.10 8.43
CA CYS A 40 10.18 -2.32 9.39
C CYS A 40 10.67 -3.07 10.62
N GLN A 41 11.46 -4.13 10.45
CA GLN A 41 12.05 -4.88 11.56
C GLN A 41 13.03 -4.03 12.39
N GLU A 42 13.75 -3.10 11.75
CA GLU A 42 14.64 -2.16 12.45
C GLU A 42 13.87 -1.11 13.27
N LYS A 43 12.77 -0.59 12.74
CA LYS A 43 12.11 0.62 13.26
C LYS A 43 10.77 0.41 13.96
N PHE A 44 9.99 -0.59 13.56
CA PHE A 44 8.68 -0.88 14.10
C PHE A 44 8.78 -2.13 14.96
N LYS A 45 8.46 -2.01 16.25
CA LYS A 45 8.49 -3.13 17.19
C LYS A 45 7.10 -3.34 17.78
N GLY A 46 6.33 -4.21 17.13
CA GLY A 46 5.05 -4.71 17.63
C GLY A 46 3.81 -4.05 16.97
N PRO A 47 2.85 -3.50 17.74
CA PRO A 47 1.48 -3.16 17.30
C PRO A 47 1.36 -1.98 16.31
N GLU A 48 2.46 -1.53 15.73
CA GLU A 48 2.49 -0.39 14.80
C GLU A 48 2.13 -0.85 13.37
N LEU A 49 2.48 -2.10 13.02
CA LEU A 49 2.15 -2.69 11.72
C LEU A 49 0.64 -2.93 11.54
N LYS A 50 -0.09 -3.32 12.59
CA LYS A 50 -1.57 -3.39 12.56
C LYS A 50 -2.26 -2.02 12.36
N ASN A 51 -1.52 -0.93 12.58
CA ASN A 51 -1.99 0.42 12.31
C ASN A 51 -1.65 0.89 10.88
N SER A 52 -1.01 0.04 10.08
CA SER A 52 -0.76 0.29 8.67
C SER A 52 -1.91 -0.19 7.79
N VAL A 53 -1.94 0.32 6.56
CA VAL A 53 -2.92 -0.05 5.54
C VAL A 53 -2.19 -0.32 4.21
N LEU A 54 -2.55 -1.44 3.58
CA LEU A 54 -2.20 -1.76 2.20
C LEU A 54 -3.29 -1.22 1.30
N VAL A 55 -2.89 -0.40 0.32
CA VAL A 55 -3.84 0.24 -0.59
C VAL A 55 -3.62 -0.27 -2.00
N TYR A 56 -4.64 -0.90 -2.58
CA TYR A 56 -4.60 -1.41 -3.94
C TYR A 56 -5.58 -0.70 -4.86
N ALA A 57 -5.16 -0.53 -6.10
CA ALA A 57 -6.02 -0.06 -7.18
C ALA A 57 -6.89 -1.20 -7.68
N MET A 58 -8.17 -0.94 -7.95
CA MET A 58 -9.09 -1.82 -8.65
C MET A 58 -9.31 -1.28 -10.06
N PHE A 59 -8.94 -2.04 -11.08
CA PHE A 59 -9.18 -1.69 -12.47
C PHE A 59 -10.13 -2.72 -13.08
N GLN A 60 -11.24 -2.25 -13.65
CA GLN A 60 -12.27 -3.11 -14.26
C GLN A 60 -12.78 -4.24 -13.33
N GLY A 61 -12.92 -3.95 -12.04
CA GLY A 61 -13.44 -4.91 -11.04
C GLY A 61 -12.41 -5.93 -10.55
N GLN A 62 -11.14 -5.81 -10.95
CA GLN A 62 -10.05 -6.65 -10.46
C GLN A 62 -8.97 -5.81 -9.79
N VAL A 63 -8.25 -6.39 -8.83
CA VAL A 63 -7.04 -5.76 -8.29
C VAL A 63 -6.06 -5.56 -9.44
N ALA A 64 -5.57 -4.34 -9.60
CA ALA A 64 -4.49 -4.05 -10.51
C ALA A 64 -3.24 -4.82 -10.04
N MET A 65 -2.65 -5.61 -10.93
CA MET A 65 -1.46 -6.42 -10.66
C MET A 65 -1.68 -7.43 -9.51
N PRO A 66 -2.59 -8.43 -9.67
CA PRO A 66 -2.95 -9.37 -8.60
C PRO A 66 -1.75 -10.18 -8.10
N GLU A 67 -0.80 -10.53 -8.98
CA GLU A 67 0.42 -11.25 -8.62
C GLU A 67 1.30 -10.46 -7.63
N GLN A 68 1.34 -9.12 -7.76
CA GLN A 68 2.09 -8.27 -6.82
C GLN A 68 1.41 -8.24 -5.45
N ARG A 69 0.06 -8.15 -5.41
CA ARG A 69 -0.70 -8.24 -4.17
C ARG A 69 -0.42 -9.56 -3.46
N ASP A 70 -0.56 -10.68 -4.16
CA ASP A 70 -0.40 -12.00 -3.56
C ASP A 70 1.01 -12.20 -2.99
N PHE A 71 2.03 -11.67 -3.69
CA PHE A 71 3.40 -11.67 -3.20
C PHE A 71 3.62 -10.75 -1.98
N ILE A 72 3.05 -9.54 -1.97
CA ILE A 72 3.11 -8.65 -0.81
C ILE A 72 2.46 -9.33 0.41
N HIS A 73 1.33 -10.00 0.20
CA HIS A 73 0.63 -10.74 1.24
C HIS A 73 1.47 -11.90 1.77
N SER A 74 2.09 -12.69 0.89
CA SER A 74 2.92 -13.81 1.32
C SER A 74 4.06 -13.34 2.22
N ILE A 75 4.70 -12.20 1.89
CA ILE A 75 5.74 -11.62 2.75
C ILE A 75 5.19 -11.28 4.14
N PHE A 76 4.04 -10.62 4.23
CA PHE A 76 3.48 -10.27 5.54
C PHE A 76 3.05 -11.51 6.33
N LEU A 77 2.42 -12.50 5.69
CA LEU A 77 2.01 -13.75 6.35
C LEU A 77 3.21 -14.59 6.83
N GLU A 78 4.32 -14.56 6.11
CA GLU A 78 5.54 -15.29 6.47
C GLU A 78 6.32 -14.61 7.61
N ASN A 79 6.14 -13.30 7.80
CA ASN A 79 7.00 -12.51 8.69
C ASN A 79 6.25 -11.88 9.87
N LEU A 80 4.92 -11.86 9.87
CA LEU A 80 4.09 -11.28 10.91
C LEU A 80 3.13 -12.33 11.51
N GLU A 81 2.75 -12.11 12.76
CA GLU A 81 1.64 -12.84 13.37
C GLU A 81 0.31 -12.42 12.74
N GLU A 82 -0.69 -13.31 12.76
CA GLU A 82 -1.98 -13.09 12.08
C GLU A 82 -2.70 -11.82 12.60
N ASP A 83 -2.57 -11.50 13.88
CA ASP A 83 -3.14 -10.30 14.51
C ASP A 83 -2.35 -9.01 14.21
N GLN A 84 -1.24 -9.12 13.47
CA GLN A 84 -0.39 -8.00 13.07
C GLN A 84 -0.52 -7.66 11.58
N PHE A 85 -1.33 -8.41 10.81
CA PHE A 85 -1.51 -8.17 9.39
C PHE A 85 -2.09 -6.77 9.12
N PRO A 86 -1.52 -5.98 8.19
CA PRO A 86 -2.06 -4.67 7.83
C PRO A 86 -3.49 -4.71 7.32
N ARG A 87 -4.27 -3.64 7.55
CA ARG A 87 -5.60 -3.52 6.94
C ARG A 87 -5.49 -3.37 5.42
N GLU A 88 -6.48 -3.83 4.67
CA GLU A 88 -6.55 -3.64 3.22
C GLU A 88 -7.59 -2.60 2.84
N TYR A 89 -7.27 -1.78 1.84
CA TYR A 89 -8.20 -0.88 1.22
C TYR A 89 -8.05 -0.88 -0.30
N ASN A 90 -9.19 -0.96 -1.00
CA ASN A 90 -9.25 -1.01 -2.46
C ASN A 90 -9.97 0.23 -2.99
N TYR A 91 -9.36 0.97 -3.93
CA TYR A 91 -10.01 2.09 -4.62
C TYR A 91 -10.21 1.79 -6.10
N ASN A 92 -11.32 2.24 -6.67
CA ASN A 92 -11.60 2.03 -8.09
C ASN A 92 -10.86 3.06 -8.95
N VAL A 93 -10.14 2.59 -9.95
CA VAL A 93 -9.50 3.41 -10.97
C VAL A 93 -10.49 3.69 -12.08
N HIS A 94 -10.80 4.97 -12.29
CA HIS A 94 -11.66 5.41 -13.38
C HIS A 94 -10.82 5.68 -14.65
N PRO A 95 -11.16 5.09 -15.81
CA PRO A 95 -10.43 5.29 -17.08
C PRO A 95 -10.32 6.76 -17.54
N ALA A 96 -11.16 7.67 -17.02
CA ALA A 96 -11.14 9.11 -17.27
C ALA A 96 -10.72 9.94 -16.03
N GLY A 97 -10.15 9.31 -15.01
CA GLY A 97 -9.86 9.94 -13.71
C GLY A 97 -8.94 11.16 -13.82
N HIS A 98 -8.08 11.21 -14.83
CA HIS A 98 -7.16 12.32 -15.09
C HIS A 98 -7.85 13.69 -15.32
N LEU A 99 -9.17 13.72 -15.54
CA LEU A 99 -9.97 14.94 -15.57
C LEU A 99 -10.23 15.54 -14.17
N ASN A 100 -10.09 14.73 -13.12
CA ASN A 100 -10.22 15.14 -11.73
C ASN A 100 -8.83 15.10 -11.06
N PRO A 101 -8.30 16.22 -10.56
CA PRO A 101 -6.99 16.25 -9.91
C PRO A 101 -6.91 15.39 -8.64
N ALA A 102 -8.05 15.00 -8.06
CA ALA A 102 -8.11 14.10 -6.92
C ALA A 102 -8.00 12.62 -7.32
N SER A 103 -8.26 12.25 -8.58
CA SER A 103 -8.41 10.84 -8.93
C SER A 103 -7.10 10.06 -8.85
N GLY A 104 -7.18 8.86 -8.28
CA GLY A 104 -6.02 8.02 -8.00
C GLY A 104 -5.09 8.56 -6.91
N THR A 105 -5.50 9.61 -6.19
CA THR A 105 -4.73 10.10 -5.04
C THR A 105 -5.16 9.38 -3.77
N VAL A 106 -4.17 8.96 -3.01
CA VAL A 106 -4.34 8.33 -1.69
C VAL A 106 -3.50 9.11 -0.69
N PHE A 107 -4.10 9.49 0.42
CA PHE A 107 -3.44 10.21 1.50
C PHE A 107 -3.79 9.57 2.84
N ILE A 108 -2.79 9.46 3.72
CA ILE A 108 -2.98 8.96 5.09
C ILE A 108 -2.70 10.09 6.06
N ASP A 109 -3.68 10.41 6.89
CA ASP A 109 -3.61 11.41 7.94
C ASP A 109 -3.50 10.73 9.31
N GLY A 110 -2.32 10.79 9.93
CA GLY A 110 -2.09 10.30 11.29
C GLY A 110 -2.14 11.38 12.36
N ARG A 111 -2.78 12.55 12.10
CA ARG A 111 -2.88 13.64 13.10
C ARG A 111 -3.78 13.31 14.29
N GLY A 112 -4.64 12.30 14.20
CA GLY A 112 -5.54 11.87 15.27
C GLY A 112 -5.14 10.54 15.92
N ASP A 113 -5.92 10.08 16.90
CA ASP A 113 -5.66 8.83 17.63
C ASP A 113 -5.68 7.59 16.74
N LYS A 114 -6.39 7.66 15.60
CA LYS A 114 -6.43 6.63 14.56
C LYS A 114 -6.03 7.26 13.22
N PRO A 115 -5.12 6.62 12.46
CA PRO A 115 -4.84 7.03 11.09
C PRO A 115 -6.13 7.04 10.25
N LYS A 116 -6.35 8.12 9.51
CA LYS A 116 -7.45 8.27 8.57
C LYS A 116 -6.93 8.10 7.15
N LEU A 117 -7.63 7.33 6.34
CA LEU A 117 -7.33 7.18 4.92
C LEU A 117 -8.22 8.13 4.13
N TYR A 118 -7.65 8.83 3.16
CA TYR A 118 -8.38 9.65 2.20
C TYR A 118 -8.08 9.12 0.81
N VAL A 119 -9.13 8.94 0.03
CA VAL A 119 -9.06 8.49 -1.35
C VAL A 119 -9.83 9.50 -2.16
N GLU A 120 -9.16 10.16 -3.10
CA GLU A 120 -9.75 11.20 -3.94
C GLU A 120 -10.44 12.32 -3.12
N ASN A 121 -9.82 12.73 -2.01
CA ASN A 121 -10.32 13.72 -1.02
C ASN A 121 -11.53 13.29 -0.18
N ILE A 122 -11.95 12.02 -0.24
CA ILE A 122 -13.02 11.47 0.60
C ILE A 122 -12.39 10.68 1.74
N GLU A 123 -12.76 10.99 2.99
CA GLU A 123 -12.35 10.19 4.15
C GLU A 123 -12.99 8.81 4.05
N MET A 124 -12.15 7.77 4.13
CA MET A 124 -12.55 6.39 4.08
C MET A 124 -12.48 5.80 5.48
N GLU A 125 -13.57 5.17 5.90
CA GLU A 125 -13.53 4.31 7.08
C GLU A 125 -12.64 3.10 6.78
N LEU A 126 -11.50 3.04 7.47
CA LEU A 126 -10.71 1.83 7.55
C LEU A 126 -11.49 0.81 8.37
N LEU A 127 -12.20 -0.09 7.69
CA LEU A 127 -12.82 -1.24 8.33
C LEU A 127 -11.74 -2.00 9.12
N GLY A 128 -12.08 -2.38 10.37
CA GLY A 128 -11.16 -3.09 11.25
C GLY A 128 -10.78 -4.47 10.68
N PRO A 129 -9.76 -5.12 11.26
CA PRO A 129 -9.57 -6.55 11.04
C PRO A 129 -10.83 -7.34 11.39
#